data_AF-A0A1Y2G1W8-F1
#
_entry.id   AF-A0A1Y2G1W8-F1
#
_cell.length_a   1.000
_cell.length_b   1.000
_cell.length_c   1.000
_cell.angle_alpha   90.00
_cell.angle_beta   90.00
_cell.angle_gamma   90.00
#
_symmetry.space_group_name_H-M   'P 1'
#
loop_
_entity.id
_entity.type
_entity.pdbx_description
1 polymer ?
#
loop_
_entity_poly.entity_id
_entity_poly.type
_entity_poly.pdbx_seq_one_letter_code
_entity_poly.pdbx_strand_id
1 'polypeptide(L)'
;MSSLSMQPLPPLEGNPKTGSATNSRRPSRSSTSKPDPLSSIAHASASRIGPGAHPTGHPASFASELSPEENAKRLAAYAAVDEHVKDYHKVLGIGSGSTVPYVVERLCQEPHCNANSDRWYVPTGFQSKELIVKAGLNLGDVDQFPNIDVTIDGADEVDDDLNAIKGGGACQLREKVLAEAATNFILVADSRKDSKVLGTNWKQGVPIEVAPFAWAKVFQNLQKMGCEKPVLRMGKMKAGPVVTDNGNFVIDAVFTESYMRDPSELLHRIKMLTGVLEVGIFAGMALAAYFGYPDGTVAVRWQDGRRNKIAAPSASDTSAIV
;
A
#
# COMPACT_ATOMS: atom_id res chain seq x y z
N MET A 1 55.57 4.34 -4.91
CA MET A 1 55.20 2.92 -4.76
C MET A 1 54.98 2.65 -3.28
N SER A 2 53.75 2.31 -2.88
CA SER A 2 53.43 1.52 -1.68
C SER A 2 51.93 1.25 -1.70
N SER A 3 51.55 0.14 -2.32
CA SER A 3 50.20 -0.41 -2.31
C SER A 3 49.93 -1.11 -0.98
N LEU A 4 48.98 -0.62 -0.19
CA LEU A 4 48.43 -1.36 0.93
C LEU A 4 47.47 -2.43 0.39
N SER A 5 47.95 -3.67 0.37
CA SER A 5 47.16 -4.87 0.14
C SER A 5 46.28 -5.13 1.37
N MET A 6 44.96 -5.08 1.22
CA MET A 6 44.05 -5.63 2.22
C MET A 6 43.94 -7.14 2.01
N GLN A 7 44.28 -7.91 3.04
CA GLN A 7 44.03 -9.35 3.07
C GLN A 7 42.57 -9.63 3.49
N PRO A 8 41.93 -10.68 2.96
CA PRO A 8 40.59 -11.07 3.38
C PRO A 8 40.58 -11.65 4.79
N LEU A 9 39.50 -11.37 5.54
CA LEU A 9 39.22 -11.97 6.84
C LEU A 9 38.95 -13.49 6.71
N PRO A 10 39.37 -14.30 7.70
CA PRO A 10 39.12 -15.74 7.67
C PRO A 10 37.63 -16.06 7.87
N PRO A 11 37.14 -17.21 7.34
CA PRO A 11 35.76 -17.63 7.51
C PRO A 11 35.46 -18.04 8.97
N LEU A 12 34.22 -17.80 9.39
CA LEU A 12 33.70 -18.19 10.70
C LEU A 12 33.67 -19.72 10.83
N GLU A 13 34.36 -20.25 11.83
CA GLU A 13 34.38 -21.68 12.15
C GLU A 13 32.99 -22.17 12.59
N GLY A 14 32.61 -23.35 12.08
CA GLY A 14 31.34 -24.00 12.33
C GLY A 14 31.17 -24.50 13.76
N ASN A 15 29.93 -24.44 14.23
CA ASN A 15 29.51 -24.88 15.56
C ASN A 15 29.55 -26.42 15.69
N PRO A 16 30.25 -27.03 16.66
CA PRO A 16 30.28 -28.48 16.81
C PRO A 16 29.13 -29.01 17.68
N LYS A 17 28.29 -29.83 17.03
CA LYS A 17 27.74 -31.13 17.47
C LYS A 17 27.06 -31.31 18.85
N THR A 18 25.80 -31.75 18.75
CA THR A 18 25.19 -32.97 19.35
C THR A 18 25.82 -33.59 20.62
N GLY A 19 25.00 -33.79 21.66
CA GLY A 19 25.25 -34.72 22.76
C GLY A 19 23.97 -35.10 23.50
N SER A 20 23.63 -36.39 23.50
CA SER A 20 22.49 -37.02 24.18
C SER A 20 22.93 -37.54 25.56
N ALA A 21 22.13 -37.38 26.62
CA ALA A 21 21.96 -38.37 27.70
C ALA A 21 20.81 -38.04 28.68
N THR A 22 19.81 -38.92 28.63
CA THR A 22 18.82 -39.45 29.59
C THR A 22 18.74 -39.06 31.09
N ASN A 23 17.47 -38.98 31.53
CA ASN A 23 16.79 -39.50 32.76
C ASN A 23 16.73 -38.68 34.08
N SER A 24 15.52 -38.22 34.44
CA SER A 24 14.73 -38.73 35.61
C SER A 24 13.31 -38.10 35.67
N ARG A 25 12.36 -38.81 36.30
CA ARG A 25 10.89 -38.60 36.26
C ARG A 25 10.33 -37.76 37.45
N ARG A 26 9.36 -36.87 37.11
CA ARG A 26 8.10 -36.44 37.80
C ARG A 26 8.14 -35.58 39.10
N PRO A 27 7.07 -34.81 39.46
CA PRO A 27 5.86 -34.39 38.71
C PRO A 27 5.43 -32.87 38.82
N SER A 28 4.59 -32.44 37.87
CA SER A 28 3.56 -31.36 37.85
C SER A 28 3.57 -30.18 38.84
N ARG A 29 3.46 -28.93 38.32
CA ARG A 29 2.34 -27.98 38.57
C ARG A 29 2.44 -26.65 37.81
N SER A 30 1.27 -26.19 37.37
CA SER A 30 0.78 -24.83 37.06
C SER A 30 1.52 -23.94 36.06
N SER A 31 0.87 -23.79 34.91
CA SER A 31 0.97 -22.69 33.96
C SER A 31 0.59 -21.34 34.58
N THR A 32 1.49 -20.37 34.53
CA THR A 32 1.14 -18.95 34.57
C THR A 32 1.76 -18.29 33.34
N SER A 33 0.96 -18.10 32.30
CA SER A 33 1.29 -17.26 31.15
C SER A 33 1.52 -15.83 31.64
N LYS A 34 2.70 -15.29 31.39
CA LYS A 34 2.95 -13.84 31.50
C LYS A 34 2.05 -13.12 30.49
N PRO A 35 1.41 -11.99 30.84
CA PRO A 35 0.63 -11.23 29.89
C PRO A 35 1.56 -10.58 28.86
N ASP A 36 1.05 -10.47 27.63
CA ASP A 36 1.63 -9.78 26.50
C ASP A 36 1.78 -8.27 26.85
N PRO A 37 2.99 -7.66 26.71
CA PRO A 37 3.22 -6.27 27.13
C PRO A 37 2.41 -5.22 26.36
N LEU A 38 1.62 -5.61 25.35
CA LEU A 38 0.76 -4.72 24.57
C LEU A 38 -0.69 -4.65 25.07
N SER A 39 -1.09 -5.46 26.06
CA SER A 39 -2.51 -5.56 26.45
C SER A 39 -3.02 -4.48 27.43
N SER A 40 -2.23 -3.44 27.76
CA SER A 40 -2.61 -2.50 28.83
C SER A 40 -2.44 -1.02 28.51
N ILE A 41 -2.40 -0.63 27.24
CA ILE A 41 -2.37 0.80 26.89
C ILE A 41 -3.72 1.21 26.32
N ALA A 42 -4.53 1.86 27.17
CA ALA A 42 -5.71 2.59 26.72
C ALA A 42 -5.26 3.87 25.98
N HIS A 43 -5.11 3.77 24.67
CA HIS A 43 -4.90 4.94 23.81
C HIS A 43 -6.23 5.45 23.25
N ALA A 44 -6.58 6.69 23.63
CA ALA A 44 -7.46 7.56 22.86
C ALA A 44 -6.85 7.78 21.46
N SER A 45 -7.56 7.74 20.32
CA SER A 45 -8.94 8.16 20.06
C SER A 45 -9.55 7.30 18.94
N ALA A 46 -10.35 6.30 19.29
CA ALA A 46 -11.33 5.74 18.35
C ALA A 46 -12.60 6.58 18.46
N SER A 47 -12.94 7.35 17.43
CA SER A 47 -14.19 8.11 17.41
C SER A 47 -15.24 7.30 16.66
N ARG A 48 -16.15 6.65 17.39
CA ARG A 48 -17.44 6.29 16.80
C ARG A 48 -18.21 7.58 16.61
N ILE A 49 -18.48 7.96 15.36
CA ILE A 49 -19.49 8.98 15.11
C ILE A 49 -20.82 8.31 15.51
N GLY A 50 -21.52 8.87 16.49
CA GLY A 50 -22.83 8.38 16.92
C GLY A 50 -23.84 8.39 15.76
N PRO A 51 -25.05 7.82 15.91
CA PRO A 51 -26.04 7.76 14.84
C PRO A 51 -26.54 9.17 14.51
N GLY A 52 -25.80 9.86 13.64
CA GLY A 52 -26.18 11.11 13.03
C GLY A 52 -27.15 10.81 11.89
N ALA A 53 -28.31 11.47 11.92
CA ALA A 53 -29.36 11.34 10.92
C ALA A 53 -28.80 11.33 9.49
N HIS A 54 -29.24 10.34 8.69
CA HIS A 54 -29.02 10.34 7.25
C HIS A 54 -29.50 11.66 6.65
N PRO A 55 -28.67 12.43 5.94
CA PRO A 55 -29.17 13.54 5.16
C PRO A 55 -29.97 12.97 3.99
N THR A 56 -31.29 12.93 4.11
CA THR A 56 -32.20 12.76 2.97
C THR A 56 -32.24 14.07 2.21
N GLY A 57 -31.18 14.34 1.45
CA GLY A 57 -31.08 15.49 0.58
C GLY A 57 -30.49 15.05 -0.73
N HIS A 58 -31.34 14.66 -1.68
CA HIS A 58 -30.93 14.56 -3.08
C HIS A 58 -30.51 15.96 -3.55
N PRO A 59 -29.24 16.19 -3.91
CA PRO A 59 -28.96 17.29 -4.80
C PRO A 59 -29.45 16.86 -6.18
N ALA A 60 -30.33 17.65 -6.79
CA ALA A 60 -30.66 17.52 -8.20
C ALA A 60 -29.35 17.56 -9.01
N SER A 61 -28.88 16.40 -9.47
CA SER A 61 -27.59 16.30 -10.15
C SER A 61 -27.78 16.48 -11.65
N PHE A 62 -27.27 17.58 -12.18
CA PHE A 62 -26.57 17.48 -13.45
C PHE A 62 -25.26 16.74 -13.16
N ALA A 63 -25.31 15.40 -13.14
CA ALA A 63 -24.11 14.59 -13.07
C ALA A 63 -23.37 14.78 -14.40
N SER A 64 -22.30 15.57 -14.38
CA SER A 64 -21.38 15.60 -15.52
C SER A 64 -20.87 14.18 -15.74
N GLU A 65 -21.02 13.65 -16.96
CA GLU A 65 -20.45 12.35 -17.32
C GLU A 65 -18.96 12.33 -16.96
N LEU A 66 -18.53 11.31 -16.20
CA LEU A 66 -17.13 11.12 -15.87
C LEU A 66 -16.33 10.95 -17.17
N SER A 67 -15.09 11.44 -17.19
CA SER A 67 -14.21 11.12 -18.32
C SER A 67 -13.99 9.60 -18.39
N PRO A 68 -13.67 9.05 -19.57
CA PRO A 68 -13.38 7.62 -19.71
C PRO A 68 -12.31 7.12 -18.73
N GLU A 69 -11.30 7.93 -18.41
CA GLU A 69 -10.25 7.58 -17.45
C GLU A 69 -10.74 7.56 -16.00
N GLU A 70 -11.56 8.53 -15.59
CA GLU A 70 -12.14 8.52 -14.23
C GLU A 70 -13.16 7.38 -14.09
N ASN A 71 -13.94 7.10 -15.13
CA ASN A 71 -14.83 5.94 -15.13
C ASN A 71 -14.06 4.61 -15.06
N ALA A 72 -12.92 4.50 -15.76
CA ALA A 72 -12.05 3.34 -15.67
C ALA A 72 -11.56 3.09 -14.23
N LYS A 73 -11.08 4.14 -13.53
CA LYS A 73 -10.69 4.06 -12.11
C LYS A 73 -11.85 3.57 -11.24
N ARG A 74 -13.04 4.14 -11.45
CA ARG A 74 -14.24 3.77 -10.70
C ARG A 74 -14.61 2.31 -10.86
N LEU A 75 -14.61 1.80 -12.10
CA LEU A 75 -14.92 0.40 -12.39
C LEU A 75 -13.91 -0.57 -11.76
N ALA A 76 -12.61 -0.24 -11.81
CA ALA A 76 -11.57 -1.04 -11.15
C ALA A 76 -11.77 -1.10 -9.63
N ALA A 77 -12.03 0.06 -9.01
CA ALA A 77 -12.28 0.15 -7.58
C ALA A 77 -13.54 -0.63 -7.17
N TYR A 78 -14.63 -0.50 -7.92
CA TYR A 78 -15.88 -1.20 -7.64
C TYR A 78 -15.71 -2.71 -7.72
N ALA A 79 -15.09 -3.21 -8.80
CA ALA A 79 -14.83 -4.63 -8.99
C ALA A 79 -13.96 -5.22 -7.87
N ALA A 80 -12.95 -4.48 -7.41
CA ALA A 80 -12.11 -4.92 -6.30
C ALA A 80 -12.87 -4.98 -4.98
N VAL A 81 -13.71 -3.98 -4.67
CA VAL A 81 -14.51 -3.96 -3.44
C VAL A 81 -15.52 -5.12 -3.44
N ASP A 82 -16.24 -5.33 -4.55
CA ASP A 82 -17.24 -6.39 -4.67
C ASP A 82 -16.62 -7.79 -4.53
N GLU A 83 -15.43 -8.00 -5.09
CA GLU A 83 -14.74 -9.28 -5.02
C GLU A 83 -14.08 -9.54 -3.67
N HIS A 84 -13.51 -8.53 -3.01
CA HIS A 84 -12.63 -8.74 -1.86
C HIS A 84 -13.21 -8.30 -0.52
N VAL A 85 -14.21 -7.44 -0.47
CA VAL A 85 -14.80 -6.98 0.79
C VAL A 85 -16.04 -7.81 1.09
N LYS A 86 -15.97 -8.65 2.13
CA LYS A 86 -17.05 -9.55 2.55
C LYS A 86 -17.66 -9.10 3.88
N ASP A 87 -18.89 -9.51 4.15
CA ASP A 87 -19.65 -9.08 5.34
C ASP A 87 -18.96 -9.41 6.66
N TYR A 88 -18.15 -10.47 6.68
CA TYR A 88 -17.40 -10.88 7.87
C TYR A 88 -16.11 -10.07 8.09
N HIS A 89 -15.61 -9.29 7.11
CA HIS A 89 -14.46 -8.41 7.30
C HIS A 89 -14.84 -7.23 8.21
N LYS A 90 -13.96 -6.92 9.17
CA LYS A 90 -14.13 -5.93 10.23
C LYS A 90 -13.11 -4.80 10.18
N VAL A 91 -11.92 -5.01 9.64
CA VAL A 91 -10.88 -3.98 9.55
C VAL A 91 -10.41 -3.85 8.10
N LEU A 92 -10.59 -2.67 7.52
CA LEU A 92 -10.24 -2.37 6.13
C LEU A 92 -9.19 -1.27 6.05
N GLY A 93 -8.08 -1.53 5.36
CA GLY A 93 -7.09 -0.53 5.02
C GLY A 93 -7.53 0.26 3.78
N ILE A 94 -7.55 1.59 3.88
CA ILE A 94 -7.93 2.48 2.79
C ILE A 94 -6.69 3.22 2.31
N GLY A 95 -6.35 2.95 1.05
CA GLY A 95 -5.22 3.54 0.35
C GLY A 95 -5.29 5.05 0.13
N SER A 96 -4.37 5.54 -0.71
CA SER A 96 -4.30 6.94 -1.12
C SER A 96 -4.25 7.08 -2.65
N GLY A 97 -4.44 8.29 -3.16
CA GLY A 97 -4.41 8.59 -4.59
C GLY A 97 -5.79 8.70 -5.24
N SER A 98 -5.80 9.00 -6.55
CA SER A 98 -7.03 9.41 -7.25
C SER A 98 -8.05 8.30 -7.52
N THR A 99 -7.66 7.03 -7.40
CA THR A 99 -8.56 5.88 -7.62
C THR A 99 -9.30 5.48 -6.34
N VAL A 100 -8.69 5.70 -5.17
CA VAL A 100 -9.24 5.28 -3.88
C VAL A 100 -10.54 5.97 -3.46
N PRO A 101 -10.84 7.23 -3.85
CA PRO A 101 -12.17 7.80 -3.66
C PRO A 101 -13.31 6.89 -4.12
N TYR A 102 -13.14 6.18 -5.24
CA TYR A 102 -14.13 5.25 -5.77
C TYR A 102 -14.25 3.94 -4.97
N VAL A 103 -13.20 3.55 -4.24
CA VAL A 103 -13.25 2.42 -3.29
C VAL A 103 -14.19 2.78 -2.15
N VAL A 104 -14.00 3.96 -1.54
CA VAL A 104 -14.87 4.44 -0.46
C VAL A 104 -16.29 4.71 -0.97
N GLU A 105 -16.43 5.27 -2.16
CA GLU A 105 -17.74 5.42 -2.81
C GLU A 105 -18.48 4.09 -2.91
N ARG A 106 -17.82 3.01 -3.35
CA ARG A 106 -18.44 1.68 -3.44
C ARG A 106 -18.78 1.09 -2.08
N LEU A 107 -17.90 1.27 -1.09
CA LEU A 107 -18.14 0.82 0.29
C LEU A 107 -19.39 1.47 0.91
N CYS A 108 -19.75 2.67 0.48
CA CYS A 108 -20.94 3.40 0.93
C CYS A 108 -22.22 3.03 0.17
N GLN A 109 -22.16 2.11 -0.79
CA GLN A 109 -23.31 1.65 -1.56
C GLN A 109 -23.73 0.23 -1.14
N GLU A 110 -24.97 -0.13 -1.48
CA GLU A 110 -25.45 -1.50 -1.32
C GLU A 110 -24.63 -2.49 -2.19
N PRO A 111 -24.36 -3.72 -1.67
CA PRO A 111 -24.76 -4.22 -0.35
C PRO A 111 -23.80 -3.84 0.80
N HIS A 112 -22.66 -3.23 0.49
CA HIS A 112 -21.54 -3.04 1.43
C HIS A 112 -21.87 -2.14 2.61
N CYS A 113 -22.70 -1.11 2.40
CA CYS A 113 -23.04 -0.15 3.44
C CYS A 113 -23.70 -0.78 4.68
N ASN A 114 -24.37 -1.93 4.54
CA ASN A 114 -25.03 -2.62 5.65
C ASN A 114 -24.08 -3.12 6.75
N ALA A 115 -22.82 -3.42 6.39
CA ALA A 115 -21.82 -3.92 7.33
C ALA A 115 -20.93 -2.80 7.91
N ASN A 116 -21.05 -1.55 7.43
CA ASN A 116 -20.12 -0.48 7.77
C ASN A 116 -20.18 -0.05 9.24
N SER A 117 -21.34 -0.20 9.90
CA SER A 117 -21.52 0.11 11.32
C SER A 117 -20.60 -0.72 12.24
N ASP A 118 -20.24 -1.92 11.80
CA ASP A 118 -19.39 -2.87 12.53
C ASP A 118 -17.95 -2.95 12.01
N ARG A 119 -17.60 -2.13 11.01
CA ARG A 119 -16.26 -2.09 10.40
C ARG A 119 -15.43 -0.92 10.93
N TRP A 120 -14.11 -1.03 10.84
CA TRP A 120 -13.13 0.02 11.08
C TRP A 120 -12.28 0.23 9.82
N TYR A 121 -11.94 1.48 9.55
CA TYR A 121 -11.22 1.89 8.34
C TYR A 121 -9.92 2.57 8.73
N VAL A 122 -8.79 1.98 8.34
CA VAL A 122 -7.44 2.44 8.69
C VAL A 122 -6.85 3.19 7.49
N PRO A 123 -6.47 4.47 7.61
CA PRO A 123 -5.99 5.27 6.49
C PRO A 123 -4.48 5.12 6.22
N THR A 124 -4.06 5.18 4.96
CA THR A 124 -2.63 5.26 4.57
C THR A 124 -2.04 6.68 4.58
N GLY A 125 -2.79 7.70 5.00
CA GLY A 125 -2.34 9.09 5.02
C GLY A 125 -3.48 10.07 5.28
N PHE A 126 -3.20 11.37 5.27
CA PHE A 126 -4.24 12.38 5.55
C PHE A 126 -5.36 12.42 4.52
N GLN A 127 -5.06 12.25 3.23
CA GLN A 127 -6.10 12.20 2.18
C GLN A 127 -7.09 11.06 2.44
N SER A 128 -6.57 9.86 2.72
CA SER A 128 -7.36 8.67 3.05
C SER A 128 -8.20 8.88 4.31
N LYS A 129 -7.60 9.46 5.36
CA LYS A 129 -8.29 9.80 6.60
C LYS A 129 -9.45 10.74 6.36
N GLU A 130 -9.23 11.82 5.60
CA GLU A 130 -10.30 12.76 5.26
C GLU A 130 -11.43 12.10 4.48
N LEU A 131 -11.11 11.21 3.55
CA LEU A 131 -12.08 10.47 2.77
C LEU A 131 -12.97 9.59 3.66
N ILE A 132 -12.38 8.84 4.59
CA ILE A 132 -13.09 8.02 5.58
C ILE A 132 -14.03 8.89 6.44
N VAL A 133 -13.51 9.99 6.98
CA VAL A 133 -14.28 10.90 7.85
C VAL A 133 -15.44 11.54 7.11
N LYS A 134 -15.22 12.04 5.89
CA LYS A 134 -16.26 12.67 5.06
C LYS A 134 -17.35 11.67 4.66
N ALA A 135 -17.02 10.40 4.51
CA ALA A 135 -17.96 9.32 4.22
C ALA A 135 -18.77 8.84 5.44
N GLY A 136 -18.48 9.33 6.66
CA GLY A 136 -19.15 8.89 7.88
C GLY A 136 -18.76 7.48 8.34
N LEU A 137 -17.61 6.98 7.90
CA LEU A 137 -17.10 5.65 8.23
C LEU A 137 -16.28 5.68 9.54
N ASN A 138 -16.27 4.58 10.28
CA ASN A 138 -15.53 4.48 11.54
C ASN A 138 -14.01 4.55 11.29
N LEU A 139 -13.37 5.61 11.78
CA LEU A 139 -11.93 5.78 11.64
C LEU A 139 -11.15 4.95 12.67
N GLY A 140 -10.22 4.11 12.21
CA GLY A 140 -9.26 3.38 13.03
C GLY A 140 -7.82 3.81 12.75
N ASP A 141 -6.90 3.20 13.50
CA ASP A 141 -5.44 3.35 13.33
C ASP A 141 -4.75 1.99 13.45
N VAL A 142 -3.57 1.83 12.85
CA VAL A 142 -2.80 0.57 12.87
C VAL A 142 -2.34 0.19 14.28
N ASP A 143 -2.16 1.16 15.18
CA ASP A 143 -1.85 0.90 16.59
C ASP A 143 -3.00 0.14 17.30
N GLN A 144 -4.24 0.37 16.86
CA GLN A 144 -5.42 -0.31 17.38
C GLN A 144 -5.72 -1.61 16.62
N PHE A 145 -5.40 -1.63 15.33
CA PHE A 145 -5.69 -2.74 14.43
C PHE A 145 -4.43 -3.15 13.66
N PRO A 146 -3.48 -3.86 14.32
CA PRO A 146 -2.24 -4.29 13.69
C PRO A 146 -2.44 -5.43 12.67
N ASN A 147 -3.62 -6.06 12.65
CA ASN A 147 -4.03 -7.02 11.64
C ASN A 147 -5.23 -6.46 10.90
N ILE A 148 -5.16 -6.41 9.56
CA ILE A 148 -6.16 -5.85 8.67
C ILE A 148 -6.69 -6.98 7.78
N ASP A 149 -8.00 -7.04 7.56
CA ASP A 149 -8.59 -8.09 6.72
C ASP A 149 -8.26 -7.85 5.24
N VAL A 150 -8.48 -6.63 4.78
CA VAL A 150 -8.25 -6.23 3.39
C VAL A 150 -7.74 -4.80 3.34
N THR A 151 -6.64 -4.57 2.63
CA THR A 151 -6.20 -3.22 2.23
C THR A 151 -6.41 -3.06 0.74
N ILE A 152 -7.10 -1.99 0.32
CA ILE A 152 -7.27 -1.64 -1.10
C ILE A 152 -6.60 -0.30 -1.36
N ASP A 153 -5.67 -0.26 -2.32
CA ASP A 153 -4.85 0.93 -2.59
C ASP A 153 -4.53 1.11 -4.08
N GLY A 154 -4.18 2.33 -4.45
CA GLY A 154 -3.70 2.67 -5.79
C GLY A 154 -2.26 2.26 -6.05
N ALA A 155 -1.86 2.30 -7.33
CA ALA A 155 -0.46 2.17 -7.75
C ALA A 155 -0.08 3.22 -8.81
N ASP A 156 1.21 3.57 -8.84
CA ASP A 156 1.80 4.41 -9.87
C ASP A 156 2.19 3.61 -11.12
N GLU A 157 2.49 2.33 -10.95
CA GLU A 157 2.71 1.29 -11.97
C GLU A 157 2.69 -0.10 -11.31
N VAL A 158 2.25 -1.12 -12.05
CA VAL A 158 2.23 -2.53 -11.61
C VAL A 158 2.81 -3.39 -12.74
N ASP A 159 3.65 -4.36 -12.41
CA ASP A 159 4.23 -5.28 -13.39
C ASP A 159 3.44 -6.60 -13.55
N ASP A 160 3.96 -7.53 -14.36
CA ASP A 160 3.30 -8.81 -14.63
C ASP A 160 3.27 -9.76 -13.42
N ASP A 161 4.16 -9.55 -12.44
CA ASP A 161 4.31 -10.35 -11.22
C ASP A 161 3.61 -9.70 -10.01
N LEU A 162 2.79 -8.68 -10.25
CA LEU A 162 2.09 -7.88 -9.22
C LEU A 162 3.01 -7.11 -8.27
N ASN A 163 4.26 -6.86 -8.66
CA ASN A 163 5.05 -5.84 -7.97
C ASN A 163 4.54 -4.46 -8.39
N ALA A 164 4.62 -3.48 -7.50
CA ALA A 164 4.15 -2.13 -7.78
C ALA A 164 5.19 -1.05 -7.45
N ILE A 165 5.21 0.00 -8.27
CA ILE A 165 5.70 1.32 -7.84
C ILE A 165 4.53 2.06 -7.20
N LYS A 166 4.77 2.61 -6.02
CA LYS A 166 3.87 3.48 -5.24
C LYS A 166 4.66 4.67 -4.67
N GLY A 167 3.97 5.64 -4.08
CA GLY A 167 4.58 6.82 -3.46
C GLY A 167 4.62 8.08 -4.33
N GLY A 168 3.93 8.10 -5.47
CA GLY A 168 3.68 9.32 -6.26
C GLY A 168 3.01 10.41 -5.42
N GLY A 169 2.15 10.02 -4.47
CA GLY A 169 1.53 10.88 -3.46
C GLY A 169 2.37 11.12 -2.18
N ALA A 170 3.59 10.57 -2.09
CA ALA A 170 4.48 10.67 -0.93
C ALA A 170 3.93 10.04 0.38
N CYS A 171 3.10 9.00 0.26
CA CYS A 171 2.47 8.27 1.38
C CYS A 171 3.04 6.84 1.58
N GLN A 172 4.07 6.46 0.82
CA GLN A 172 4.49 5.06 0.65
C GLN A 172 4.82 4.31 1.94
N LEU A 173 5.35 4.98 2.96
CA LEU A 173 5.67 4.32 4.24
C LEU A 173 4.40 3.79 4.91
N ARG A 174 3.37 4.62 5.06
CA ARG A 174 2.10 4.21 5.68
C ARG A 174 1.32 3.25 4.80
N GLU A 175 1.36 3.46 3.48
CA GLU A 175 0.80 2.51 2.50
C GLU A 175 1.42 1.12 2.67
N LYS A 176 2.75 1.02 2.85
CA LYS A 176 3.43 -0.26 3.02
C LYS A 176 3.11 -0.93 4.34
N VAL A 177 3.07 -0.17 5.43
CA VAL A 177 2.65 -0.68 6.75
C VAL A 177 1.27 -1.33 6.67
N LEU A 178 0.30 -0.67 6.03
CA LEU A 178 -1.06 -1.23 5.88
C LEU A 178 -1.13 -2.40 4.89
N ALA A 179 -0.27 -2.44 3.88
CA ALA A 179 -0.15 -3.57 2.98
C ALA A 179 0.43 -4.80 3.70
N GLU A 180 1.45 -4.62 4.54
CA GLU A 180 2.05 -5.69 5.37
C GLU A 180 1.10 -6.20 6.45
N ALA A 181 0.31 -5.31 7.06
CA ALA A 181 -0.68 -5.66 8.08
C ALA A 181 -1.91 -6.39 7.50
N ALA A 182 -2.10 -6.37 6.17
CA ALA A 182 -3.28 -6.93 5.52
C ALA A 182 -3.15 -8.42 5.24
N THR A 183 -4.24 -9.17 5.48
CA THR A 183 -4.37 -10.54 4.97
C THR A 183 -4.47 -10.53 3.44
N ASN A 184 -5.25 -9.59 2.89
CA ASN A 184 -5.40 -9.41 1.46
C ASN A 184 -5.03 -7.96 1.06
N PHE A 185 -3.92 -7.79 0.33
CA PHE A 185 -3.57 -6.50 -0.26
C PHE A 185 -3.95 -6.45 -1.74
N ILE A 186 -4.83 -5.50 -2.10
CA ILE A 186 -5.43 -5.39 -3.43
C ILE A 186 -5.04 -4.06 -4.07
N LEU A 187 -4.56 -4.12 -5.31
CA LEU A 187 -4.22 -2.94 -6.10
C LEU A 187 -5.38 -2.55 -7.03
N VAL A 188 -5.72 -1.26 -7.08
CA VAL A 188 -6.70 -0.70 -8.01
C VAL A 188 -6.08 0.43 -8.83
N ALA A 189 -6.26 0.38 -10.15
CA ALA A 189 -5.68 1.38 -11.04
C ALA A 189 -6.44 1.48 -12.36
N ASP A 190 -6.13 2.52 -13.14
CA ASP A 190 -6.48 2.54 -14.57
C ASP A 190 -5.40 1.83 -15.40
N SER A 191 -5.75 1.46 -16.64
CA SER A 191 -4.91 0.63 -17.51
C SER A 191 -3.56 1.23 -17.91
N ARG A 192 -3.32 2.54 -17.72
CA ARG A 192 -1.99 3.13 -17.94
C ARG A 192 -0.96 2.66 -16.92
N LYS A 193 -1.44 2.13 -15.79
CA LYS A 193 -0.62 1.60 -14.69
C LYS A 193 -0.25 0.14 -14.89
N ASP A 194 -0.83 -0.51 -15.90
CA ASP A 194 -0.54 -1.89 -16.25
C ASP A 194 0.70 -1.97 -17.16
N SER A 195 1.80 -2.50 -16.62
CA SER A 195 3.07 -2.68 -17.32
C SER A 195 3.55 -4.13 -17.25
N LYS A 196 4.51 -4.47 -18.12
CA LYS A 196 5.21 -5.76 -18.04
C LYS A 196 6.35 -5.75 -17.02
N VAL A 197 7.07 -4.62 -16.95
CA VAL A 197 8.21 -4.40 -16.04
C VAL A 197 8.06 -3.00 -15.45
N LEU A 198 8.38 -2.83 -14.17
CA LEU A 198 8.35 -1.54 -13.50
C LEU A 198 9.29 -0.51 -14.16
N GLY A 199 8.92 0.77 -14.08
CA GLY A 199 9.63 1.88 -14.72
C GLY A 199 9.35 2.02 -16.22
N THR A 200 8.43 1.23 -16.80
CA THR A 200 8.09 1.28 -18.23
C THR A 200 7.19 2.46 -18.55
N ASN A 201 6.13 2.64 -17.77
CA ASN A 201 5.15 3.72 -17.91
C ASN A 201 5.37 4.80 -16.84
N TRP A 202 5.87 4.44 -15.65
CA TRP A 202 6.23 5.41 -14.62
C TRP A 202 7.66 5.91 -14.76
N LYS A 203 7.82 7.06 -15.42
CA LYS A 203 9.14 7.66 -15.69
C LYS A 203 9.65 8.61 -14.60
N GLN A 204 8.85 8.89 -13.58
CA GLN A 204 9.25 9.78 -12.49
C GLN A 204 10.32 9.13 -11.59
N GLY A 205 10.38 7.79 -11.57
CA GLY A 205 11.33 7.03 -10.74
C GLY A 205 10.69 6.51 -9.46
N VAL A 206 11.38 5.58 -8.81
CA VAL A 206 10.96 4.97 -7.54
C VAL A 206 11.03 6.04 -6.45
N PRO A 207 9.92 6.35 -5.76
CA PRO A 207 9.92 7.26 -4.61
C PRO A 207 10.65 6.62 -3.42
N ILE A 208 11.55 7.35 -2.78
CA ILE A 208 12.32 6.87 -1.62
C ILE A 208 12.16 7.90 -0.51
N GLU A 209 11.51 7.50 0.59
CA GLU A 209 11.38 8.33 1.78
C GLU A 209 12.68 8.32 2.56
N VAL A 210 13.23 9.51 2.84
CA VAL A 210 14.55 9.67 3.47
C VAL A 210 14.51 10.68 4.61
N ALA A 211 15.30 10.40 5.65
CA ALA A 211 15.47 11.31 6.77
C ALA A 211 16.03 12.65 6.26
N PRO A 212 15.44 13.80 6.63
CA PRO A 212 15.83 15.09 6.06
C PRO A 212 17.32 15.42 6.25
N PHE A 213 17.93 15.07 7.38
CA PHE A 213 19.36 15.36 7.59
C PHE A 213 20.29 14.49 6.72
N ALA A 214 19.79 13.36 6.19
CA ALA A 214 20.57 12.36 5.46
C ALA A 214 20.37 12.41 3.93
N TRP A 215 19.43 13.21 3.42
CA TRP A 215 18.99 13.14 2.01
C TRP A 215 20.15 13.26 1.01
N ALA A 216 21.10 14.18 1.23
CA ALA A 216 22.22 14.40 0.33
C ALA A 216 23.18 13.20 0.28
N LYS A 217 23.34 12.50 1.41
CA LYS A 217 24.16 11.28 1.47
C LYS A 217 23.49 10.12 0.75
N VAL A 218 22.18 9.94 0.95
CA VAL A 218 21.39 8.93 0.25
C VAL A 218 21.40 9.19 -1.25
N PHE A 219 21.22 10.45 -1.67
CA PHE A 219 21.29 10.88 -3.06
C PHE A 219 22.60 10.42 -3.74
N GLN A 220 23.75 10.69 -3.14
CA GLN A 220 25.04 10.25 -3.68
C GLN A 220 25.19 8.72 -3.73
N ASN A 221 24.64 8.01 -2.74
CA ASN A 221 24.69 6.55 -2.72
C ASN A 221 23.83 5.96 -3.84
N LEU A 222 22.64 6.52 -4.11
CA LEU A 222 21.80 6.12 -5.24
C LEU A 222 22.52 6.32 -6.59
N GLN A 223 23.26 7.42 -6.75
CA GLN A 223 24.10 7.64 -7.93
C GLN A 223 25.13 6.53 -8.11
N LYS A 224 25.83 6.16 -7.03
CA LYS A 224 26.82 5.07 -7.06
C LYS A 224 26.18 3.70 -7.31
N MET A 225 24.91 3.53 -6.98
CA MET A 225 24.14 2.31 -7.24
C MET A 225 23.60 2.20 -8.66
N GLY A 226 23.82 3.22 -9.52
CA GLY A 226 23.40 3.20 -10.92
C GLY A 226 22.17 4.05 -11.24
N CYS A 227 21.65 4.84 -10.30
CA CYS A 227 20.65 5.86 -10.60
C CYS A 227 21.37 7.12 -11.11
N GLU A 228 21.40 7.37 -12.43
CA GLU A 228 22.19 8.48 -12.98
C GLU A 228 21.70 9.86 -12.49
N LYS A 229 20.38 10.02 -12.32
CA LYS A 229 19.74 11.31 -12.03
C LYS A 229 18.64 11.18 -10.96
N PRO A 230 18.99 10.85 -9.70
CA PRO A 230 18.01 10.95 -8.62
C PRO A 230 17.59 12.42 -8.47
N VAL A 231 16.36 12.65 -8.04
CA VAL A 231 15.80 14.00 -7.87
C VAL A 231 15.21 14.12 -6.48
N LEU A 232 15.64 15.13 -5.71
CA LEU A 232 14.93 15.50 -4.49
C LEU A 232 13.58 16.11 -4.90
N ARG A 233 12.47 15.50 -4.49
CA ARG A 233 11.14 15.93 -4.89
C ARG A 233 10.83 17.30 -4.29
N MET A 234 10.60 18.29 -5.16
CA MET A 234 10.27 19.65 -4.74
C MET A 234 8.76 19.84 -4.58
N GLY A 235 8.36 20.58 -3.55
CA GLY A 235 6.96 20.92 -3.32
C GLY A 235 6.42 21.85 -4.41
N LYS A 236 5.17 21.64 -4.83
CA LYS A 236 4.48 22.52 -5.79
C LYS A 236 3.72 23.66 -5.10
N MET A 237 3.08 23.37 -3.97
CA MET A 237 2.30 24.32 -3.17
C MET A 237 3.06 24.79 -1.91
N LYS A 238 4.39 24.63 -1.90
CA LYS A 238 5.29 25.13 -0.85
C LYS A 238 6.66 25.44 -1.43
N ALA A 239 7.41 26.33 -0.80
CA ALA A 239 8.83 26.49 -1.08
C ALA A 239 9.64 25.32 -0.50
N GLY A 240 10.64 24.81 -1.22
CA GLY A 240 11.51 23.72 -0.75
C GLY A 240 10.97 22.30 -1.01
N PRO A 241 11.62 21.27 -0.46
CA PRO A 241 11.28 19.86 -0.73
C PRO A 241 9.88 19.45 -0.27
N VAL A 242 9.31 18.40 -0.86
CA VAL A 242 8.14 17.71 -0.29
C VAL A 242 8.50 17.21 1.12
N VAL A 243 7.56 17.37 2.05
CA VAL A 243 7.61 16.79 3.39
C VAL A 243 6.48 15.77 3.47
N THR A 244 6.78 14.52 3.78
CA THR A 244 5.78 13.44 3.92
C THR A 244 4.94 13.63 5.18
N ASP A 245 3.86 12.86 5.31
CA ASP A 245 3.04 12.77 6.53
C ASP A 245 3.84 12.32 7.76
N ASN A 246 5.06 11.79 7.56
CA ASN A 246 5.97 11.36 8.62
C ASN A 246 7.14 12.35 8.83
N GLY A 247 7.11 13.52 8.19
CA GLY A 247 8.12 14.56 8.36
C GLY A 247 9.41 14.36 7.56
N ASN A 248 9.42 13.45 6.58
CA ASN A 248 10.61 13.09 5.82
C ASN A 248 10.63 13.73 4.42
N PHE A 249 11.77 13.64 3.73
CA PHE A 249 11.88 14.03 2.32
C PHE A 249 11.65 12.84 1.40
N VAL A 250 11.44 13.11 0.11
CA VAL A 250 11.33 12.08 -0.93
C VAL A 250 12.36 12.31 -2.01
N ILE A 251 13.11 11.27 -2.37
CA ILE A 251 13.95 11.22 -3.56
C ILE A 251 13.27 10.34 -4.60
N ASP A 252 13.09 10.85 -5.81
CA ASP A 252 12.62 10.09 -6.96
C ASP A 252 13.84 9.53 -7.72
N ALA A 253 13.97 8.20 -7.77
CA ALA A 253 15.12 7.52 -8.32
C ALA A 253 14.76 6.67 -9.54
N VAL A 254 15.21 7.10 -10.72
CA VAL A 254 15.01 6.34 -11.98
C VAL A 254 16.11 5.29 -12.10
N PHE A 255 15.71 4.03 -12.26
CA PHE A 255 16.60 2.91 -12.57
C PHE A 255 16.24 2.31 -13.94
N THR A 256 17.23 1.72 -14.61
CA THR A 256 17.04 1.05 -15.89
C THR A 256 16.23 -0.24 -15.73
N GLU A 257 15.67 -0.73 -16.84
CA GLU A 257 14.93 -2.00 -16.88
C GLU A 257 15.74 -3.17 -16.30
N SER A 258 17.06 -3.19 -16.48
CA SER A 258 17.93 -4.23 -15.92
C SER A 258 17.87 -4.33 -14.40
N TYR A 259 17.70 -3.21 -13.68
CA TYR A 259 17.46 -3.24 -12.24
C TYR A 259 16.01 -3.64 -11.92
N MET A 260 15.05 -3.17 -12.72
CA MET A 260 13.62 -3.42 -12.50
C MET A 260 13.17 -4.84 -12.83
N ARG A 261 14.01 -5.67 -13.46
CA ARG A 261 13.76 -7.12 -13.61
C ARG A 261 13.82 -7.89 -12.31
N ASP A 262 14.49 -7.36 -11.28
CA ASP A 262 14.46 -7.89 -9.92
C ASP A 262 14.14 -6.74 -8.94
N PRO A 263 12.87 -6.33 -8.87
CA PRO A 263 12.47 -5.21 -8.04
C PRO A 263 12.68 -5.49 -6.55
N SER A 264 12.65 -6.76 -6.14
CA SER A 264 12.94 -7.17 -4.76
C SER A 264 14.41 -6.90 -4.41
N GLU A 265 15.36 -7.32 -5.23
CA GLU A 265 16.78 -7.03 -4.99
C GLU A 265 17.06 -5.53 -4.98
N LEU A 266 16.47 -4.76 -5.90
CA LEU A 266 16.59 -3.30 -5.93
C LEU A 266 16.04 -2.67 -4.64
N LEU A 267 14.84 -3.09 -4.21
CA LEU A 267 14.22 -2.67 -2.95
C LEU A 267 15.16 -2.90 -1.77
N HIS A 268 15.68 -4.12 -1.60
CA HIS A 268 16.56 -4.47 -0.49
C HIS A 268 17.82 -3.62 -0.46
N ARG A 269 18.49 -3.46 -1.62
CA ARG A 269 19.71 -2.65 -1.72
C ARG A 269 19.48 -1.19 -1.33
N ILE A 270 18.36 -0.60 -1.75
CA ILE A 270 18.01 0.79 -1.39
C ILE A 270 17.64 0.88 0.09
N LYS A 271 16.80 -0.03 0.59
CA LYS A 271 16.30 -0.03 1.97
C LYS A 271 17.43 -0.12 3.01
N MET A 272 18.54 -0.78 2.65
CA MET A 272 19.71 -0.92 3.51
C MET A 272 20.59 0.33 3.61
N LEU A 273 20.34 1.38 2.82
CA LEU A 273 21.06 2.64 2.95
C LEU A 273 20.64 3.38 4.23
N THR A 274 21.61 3.70 5.11
CA THR A 274 21.34 4.53 6.29
C THR A 274 20.74 5.88 5.90
N GLY A 275 19.58 6.18 6.47
CA GLY A 275 18.80 7.38 6.16
C GLY A 275 17.60 7.13 5.25
N VAL A 276 17.47 5.94 4.64
CA VAL A 276 16.24 5.51 3.96
C VAL A 276 15.24 5.00 5.01
N LEU A 277 14.04 5.56 5.00
CA LEU A 277 12.93 5.08 5.81
C LEU A 277 12.16 4.02 5.03
N GLU A 278 11.76 4.33 3.80
CA GLU A 278 11.02 3.38 2.95
C GLU A 278 11.22 3.65 1.45
N VAL A 279 10.99 2.63 0.65
CA VAL A 279 11.11 2.62 -0.81
C VAL A 279 9.76 2.30 -1.42
N GLY A 280 9.37 3.03 -2.45
CA GLY A 280 8.11 2.89 -3.17
C GLY A 280 7.98 1.63 -4.03
N ILE A 281 8.81 0.60 -3.82
CA ILE A 281 8.66 -0.72 -4.46
C ILE A 281 7.92 -1.63 -3.49
N PHE A 282 6.79 -2.17 -3.92
CA PHE A 282 5.97 -3.13 -3.20
C PHE A 282 6.10 -4.46 -3.95
N ALA A 283 7.04 -5.31 -3.52
CA ALA A 283 7.39 -6.55 -4.22
C ALA A 283 6.82 -7.77 -3.49
N GLY A 284 6.11 -8.64 -4.21
CA GLY A 284 5.54 -9.87 -3.65
C GLY A 284 4.47 -9.68 -2.57
N MET A 285 3.80 -8.53 -2.53
CA MET A 285 2.81 -8.18 -1.49
C MET A 285 1.36 -8.31 -1.95
N ALA A 286 1.07 -7.98 -3.21
CA ALA A 286 -0.31 -7.89 -3.69
C ALA A 286 -0.88 -9.27 -4.00
N LEU A 287 -2.10 -9.52 -3.51
CA LEU A 287 -2.87 -10.72 -3.84
C LEU A 287 -3.50 -10.59 -5.23
N ALA A 288 -3.98 -9.41 -5.58
CA ALA A 288 -4.61 -9.13 -6.87
C ALA A 288 -4.46 -7.67 -7.30
N ALA A 289 -4.57 -7.42 -8.60
CA ALA A 289 -4.59 -6.08 -9.19
C ALA A 289 -5.72 -5.95 -10.22
N TYR A 290 -6.43 -4.81 -10.16
CA TYR A 290 -7.55 -4.45 -11.01
C TYR A 290 -7.21 -3.23 -11.85
N PHE A 291 -7.33 -3.36 -13.18
CA PHE A 291 -7.03 -2.31 -14.14
C PHE A 291 -8.27 -1.97 -14.96
N GLY A 292 -8.84 -0.80 -14.73
CA GLY A 292 -9.95 -0.31 -15.52
C GLY A 292 -9.49 0.27 -16.84
N TYR A 293 -10.24 0.02 -17.92
CA TYR A 293 -9.96 0.53 -19.25
C TYR A 293 -10.99 1.58 -19.66
N PRO A 294 -10.61 2.56 -20.52
CA PRO A 294 -11.54 3.55 -21.05
C PRO A 294 -12.75 2.97 -21.81
N ASP A 295 -12.64 1.72 -22.29
CA ASP A 295 -13.73 0.98 -22.96
C ASP A 295 -14.75 0.38 -21.98
N GLY A 296 -14.60 0.63 -20.68
CA GLY A 296 -15.47 0.12 -19.62
C GLY A 296 -15.11 -1.28 -19.12
N THR A 297 -14.10 -1.94 -19.69
CA THR A 297 -13.67 -3.26 -19.22
C THR A 297 -12.69 -3.16 -18.05
N VAL A 298 -12.58 -4.22 -17.25
CA VAL A 298 -11.60 -4.31 -16.15
C VAL A 298 -10.77 -5.57 -16.32
N ALA A 299 -9.45 -5.44 -16.47
CA ALA A 299 -8.55 -6.59 -16.38
C ALA A 299 -8.22 -6.87 -14.92
N VAL A 300 -8.18 -8.15 -14.54
CA VAL A 300 -7.88 -8.60 -13.18
C VAL A 300 -6.74 -9.61 -13.25
N ARG A 301 -5.77 -9.46 -12.35
CA ARG A 301 -4.64 -10.37 -12.19
C ARG A 301 -4.53 -10.81 -10.74
N TRP A 302 -4.20 -12.07 -10.53
CA TRP A 302 -4.04 -12.67 -9.21
C TRP A 302 -2.63 -13.23 -9.03
N GLN A 303 -2.18 -13.27 -7.77
CA GLN A 303 -0.87 -13.78 -7.39
C GLN A 303 -0.67 -15.26 -7.77
N ASP A 304 -1.75 -16.03 -7.85
CA ASP A 304 -1.74 -17.44 -8.29
C ASP A 304 -1.66 -17.61 -9.82
N GLY A 305 -1.50 -16.51 -10.57
CA GLY A 305 -1.39 -16.50 -12.02
C GLY A 305 -2.72 -16.41 -12.76
N ARG A 306 -3.88 -16.44 -12.08
CA ARG A 306 -5.17 -16.25 -12.74
C ARG A 306 -5.28 -14.85 -13.33
N ARG A 307 -5.82 -14.76 -14.56
CA ARG A 307 -6.10 -13.51 -15.26
C ARG A 307 -7.52 -13.53 -15.80
N ASN A 308 -8.30 -12.51 -15.48
CA ASN A 308 -9.70 -12.38 -15.90
C ASN A 308 -9.94 -11.02 -16.56
N LYS A 309 -11.02 -10.91 -17.33
CA LYS A 309 -11.51 -9.65 -17.87
C LYS A 309 -13.01 -9.51 -17.57
N ILE A 310 -13.38 -8.47 -16.85
CA ILE A 310 -14.76 -8.10 -16.57
C ILE A 310 -15.23 -7.22 -17.74
N ALA A 311 -16.38 -7.58 -18.33
CA ALA A 311 -16.97 -6.85 -19.44
C ALA A 311 -17.52 -5.49 -18.99
N ALA A 312 -17.64 -4.56 -19.94
CA ALA A 312 -18.29 -3.29 -19.67
C ALA A 312 -19.75 -3.50 -19.22
N PRO A 313 -20.27 -2.70 -18.27
CA PRO A 313 -21.68 -2.75 -17.88
C PRO A 313 -22.56 -2.56 -19.11
N SER A 314 -23.60 -3.37 -19.25
CA SER A 314 -24.53 -3.24 -20.35
C SER A 314 -25.38 -1.97 -20.17
N ALA A 315 -25.85 -1.35 -21.25
CA ALA A 315 -26.71 -0.15 -21.18
C ALA A 315 -28.04 -0.37 -20.42
N SER A 316 -28.40 -1.63 -20.11
CA SER A 316 -29.54 -2.00 -19.26
C SER A 316 -29.26 -1.95 -17.75
N ASP A 317 -27.99 -2.02 -17.31
CA ASP A 317 -27.62 -2.08 -15.89
C ASP A 317 -27.63 -0.70 -15.20
N THR A 318 -27.60 0.39 -15.97
CA THR A 318 -27.67 1.78 -15.48
C THR A 318 -29.05 2.19 -14.95
N SER A 319 -30.07 1.35 -15.11
CA SER A 319 -31.43 1.61 -14.61
C SER A 319 -31.63 1.26 -13.13
N ALA A 320 -30.63 0.64 -12.48
CA ALA A 320 -30.70 0.23 -11.07
C ALA A 320 -29.94 1.17 -10.11
N ILE A 321 -29.43 2.32 -10.58
CA ILE A 321 -28.72 3.31 -9.77
C ILE A 321 -29.50 4.63 -9.80
N VAL A 322 -30.63 4.68 -9.10
CA VAL A 322 -31.32 5.91 -8.69
C VAL A 322 -31.74 5.77 -7.24
#